data_AF-A0A2G5QL91-F1
#
_entry.id   AF-A0A2G5QL91-F1
#
_cell.length_a   1.000
_cell.length_b   1.000
_cell.length_c   1.000
_cell.angle_alpha   90.00
_cell.angle_beta   90.00
_cell.angle_gamma   90.00
#
_symmetry.space_group_name_H-M   'P 1'
#
loop_
_entity.id
_entity.type
_entity.pdbx_description
1 polymer ?
#
loop_
_entity_poly.entity_id
_entity_poly.type
_entity_poly.pdbx_seq_one_letter_code
_entity_poly.pdbx_strand_id
1 'polypeptide(L)'
;MRRIGQSEPYPNTAGRASFYRHKGSAGAIVTLGDHLEEAHSRIEIAGVLAHEATHVWQHVREEIGEEKPSPEFEAYAVQAIFQQLYQAWLDTRAPDEMKAACAKRMKAKK
;
A
#
# COMPACT_ATOMS: atom_id res chain seq x y z
N MET A 1 -8.21 -1.50 -18.93
CA MET A 1 -8.24 -1.35 -17.46
C MET A 1 -9.67 -1.45 -16.97
N ARG A 2 -9.95 -2.28 -15.95
CA ARG A 2 -11.28 -2.41 -15.34
C ARG A 2 -11.51 -1.23 -14.40
N ARG A 3 -12.58 -0.44 -14.62
CA ARG A 3 -12.94 0.69 -13.75
C ARG A 3 -13.73 0.16 -12.55
N ILE A 4 -13.31 0.53 -11.34
CA ILE A 4 -13.91 0.07 -10.07
C ILE A 4 -15.09 0.97 -9.63
N GLY A 5 -15.37 2.05 -10.37
CA GLY A 5 -16.56 2.88 -10.16
C GLY A 5 -16.48 3.76 -8.91
N GLN A 6 -15.27 4.08 -8.45
CA GLN A 6 -15.03 4.95 -7.29
C GLN A 6 -14.53 6.33 -7.73
N SER A 7 -14.98 7.36 -7.00
CA SER A 7 -14.70 8.77 -7.28
C SER A 7 -13.53 9.34 -6.47
N GLU A 8 -12.76 8.50 -5.79
CA GLU A 8 -11.63 8.99 -5.00
C GLU A 8 -10.58 9.62 -5.91
N PRO A 9 -10.13 10.86 -5.60
CA PRO A 9 -9.16 11.56 -6.43
C PRO A 9 -7.81 10.84 -6.38
N TYR A 10 -7.08 10.91 -7.49
CA TYR A 10 -5.67 10.55 -7.52
C TYR A 10 -4.92 11.34 -6.43
N PRO A 11 -3.93 10.76 -5.73
CA PRO A 11 -3.19 11.47 -4.69
C PRO A 11 -2.67 12.82 -5.18
N ASN A 12 -2.95 13.87 -4.41
CA ASN A 12 -2.28 15.17 -4.47
C ASN A 12 -1.21 15.33 -3.37
N THR A 13 -0.91 14.22 -2.69
CA THR A 13 0.03 14.07 -1.57
C THR A 13 1.08 13.01 -1.92
N ALA A 14 2.11 12.88 -1.07
CA ALA A 14 3.20 11.90 -1.28
C ALA A 14 2.70 10.45 -1.42
N GLY A 15 1.70 10.07 -0.64
CA GLY A 15 0.98 8.80 -0.72
C GLY A 15 -0.51 8.97 -0.40
N ARG A 16 -1.29 7.95 -0.75
CA ARG A 16 -2.72 7.87 -0.38
C ARG A 16 -3.23 6.43 -0.37
N ALA A 17 -3.85 6.02 0.73
CA ALA A 17 -4.75 4.89 0.83
C ALA A 17 -6.18 5.31 0.46
N SER A 18 -6.74 4.67 -0.57
CA SER A 18 -8.13 4.84 -1.01
C SER A 18 -8.91 3.56 -0.74
N PHE A 19 -10.14 3.67 -0.25
CA PHE A 19 -10.93 2.53 0.19
C PHE A 19 -12.13 2.31 -0.70
N TYR A 20 -12.48 1.05 -0.94
CA TYR A 20 -13.62 0.72 -1.77
C TYR A 20 -14.27 -0.57 -1.33
N ARG A 21 -15.56 -0.71 -1.69
CA ARG A 21 -16.32 -1.93 -1.50
C ARG A 21 -16.63 -2.56 -2.84
N HIS A 22 -16.37 -3.86 -2.99
CA HIS A 22 -16.72 -4.61 -4.18
C HIS A 22 -17.28 -5.98 -3.80
N LYS A 23 -18.53 -6.26 -4.22
CA LYS A 23 -19.21 -7.56 -4.00
C LYS A 23 -19.20 -8.04 -2.54
N GLY A 24 -19.36 -7.12 -1.59
CA GLY A 24 -19.38 -7.44 -0.16
C GLY A 24 -18.02 -7.52 0.51
N SER A 25 -16.92 -7.36 -0.24
CA SER A 25 -15.56 -7.24 0.31
C SER A 25 -15.11 -5.78 0.35
N ALA A 26 -14.47 -5.37 1.44
CA ALA A 26 -13.70 -4.14 1.51
C ALA A 26 -12.32 -4.33 0.88
N GLY A 27 -11.80 -3.29 0.26
CA GLY A 27 -10.48 -3.28 -0.36
C GLY A 27 -9.83 -1.92 -0.23
N ALA A 28 -8.49 -1.91 -0.25
CA ALA A 28 -7.69 -0.69 -0.25
C ALA A 28 -6.81 -0.65 -1.50
N ILE A 29 -6.57 0.55 -2.01
CA ILE A 29 -5.57 0.86 -3.04
C ILE A 29 -4.63 1.89 -2.44
N VAL A 30 -3.34 1.58 -2.39
CA VAL A 30 -2.31 2.53 -2.00
C VAL A 30 -1.61 3.05 -3.25
N THR A 31 -1.47 4.36 -3.32
CA THR A 31 -0.82 5.08 -4.42
C THR A 31 0.31 5.94 -3.89
N LEU A 32 1.36 6.10 -4.68
CA LEU A 32 2.48 7.02 -4.43
C LEU A 32 2.52 8.04 -5.55
N GLY A 33 2.86 9.29 -5.23
CA GLY A 33 3.01 10.36 -6.22
C GLY A 33 4.02 10.01 -7.30
N ASP A 34 3.81 10.48 -8.54
CA ASP A 34 4.55 10.03 -9.73
C ASP A 34 6.06 10.31 -9.68
N HIS A 35 6.49 11.33 -8.93
CA HIS A 35 7.89 11.75 -8.82
C HIS A 35 8.45 11.63 -7.39
N LEU A 36 7.84 10.80 -6.55
CA LEU A 36 8.23 10.69 -5.15
C LEU A 36 9.70 10.29 -5.00
N GLU A 37 10.19 9.39 -5.86
CA GLU A 37 11.56 8.89 -5.86
C GLU A 37 12.61 9.94 -6.26
N GLU A 38 12.20 11.01 -6.94
CA GLU A 38 13.10 12.10 -7.35
C GLU A 38 13.30 13.11 -6.21
N ALA A 39 12.29 13.27 -5.36
CA ALA A 39 12.28 14.28 -4.30
C ALA A 39 12.57 13.72 -2.89
N HIS A 40 12.47 12.40 -2.72
CA HIS A 40 12.61 11.76 -1.41
C HIS A 40 13.63 10.63 -1.42
N SER A 41 14.35 10.53 -0.31
CA SER A 41 15.21 9.39 -0.01
C SER A 41 14.41 8.10 0.21
N ARG A 42 15.10 6.97 0.12
CA ARG A 42 14.52 5.64 0.37
C ARG A 42 13.87 5.50 1.75
N ILE A 43 14.44 6.15 2.76
CA ILE A 43 13.90 6.15 4.12
C ILE A 43 12.58 6.93 4.18
N GLU A 44 12.50 8.05 3.47
CA GLU A 44 11.27 8.85 3.39
C GLU A 44 10.16 8.10 2.65
N ILE A 45 10.48 7.39 1.56
CA ILE A 45 9.52 6.53 0.86
C ILE A 45 9.02 5.42 1.79
N ALA A 46 9.92 4.75 2.51
CA ALA A 46 9.52 3.77 3.52
C ALA A 46 8.62 4.41 4.60
N GLY A 47 8.90 5.64 5.01
CA GLY A 47 8.06 6.42 5.93
C GLY A 47 6.65 6.65 5.39
N VAL A 48 6.51 7.06 4.12
CA VAL A 48 5.21 7.23 3.45
C VAL A 48 4.46 5.90 3.42
N LEU A 49 5.11 4.81 3.02
CA LEU A 49 4.46 3.49 2.97
C LEU A 49 4.04 3.00 4.36
N ALA A 50 4.82 3.30 5.41
CA ALA A 50 4.46 2.98 6.79
C ALA A 50 3.23 3.78 7.25
N HIS A 51 3.16 5.06 6.89
CA HIS A 51 2.01 5.92 7.15
C HIS A 51 0.74 5.38 6.49
N GLU A 52 0.81 5.05 5.20
CA GLU A 52 -0.34 4.47 4.48
C GLU A 52 -0.72 3.08 5.02
N ALA A 53 0.25 2.27 5.45
CA ALA A 53 -0.03 0.99 6.10
C ALA A 53 -0.86 1.16 7.38
N THR A 54 -0.57 2.19 8.18
CA THR A 54 -1.38 2.55 9.35
C THR A 54 -2.82 2.89 8.95
N HIS A 55 -3.05 3.67 7.90
CA HIS A 55 -4.39 3.98 7.42
C HIS A 55 -5.16 2.74 6.94
N VAL A 56 -4.48 1.83 6.22
CA VAL A 56 -5.10 0.57 5.81
C VAL A 56 -5.47 -0.28 7.02
N TRP A 57 -4.61 -0.38 8.03
CA TRP A 57 -4.92 -1.09 9.26
C TRP A 57 -6.14 -0.48 9.98
N GLN A 58 -6.20 0.83 10.12
CA GLN A 58 -7.33 1.53 10.75
C GLN A 58 -8.65 1.17 10.07
N HIS A 59 -8.69 1.16 8.74
CA HIS A 59 -9.88 0.77 7.99
C HIS A 59 -10.21 -0.72 8.13
N VAL A 60 -9.21 -1.61 8.07
CA VAL A 60 -9.41 -3.05 8.27
C VAL A 60 -9.99 -3.31 9.66
N ARG A 61 -9.44 -2.66 10.69
CA ARG A 61 -9.90 -2.74 12.08
C ARG A 61 -11.38 -2.37 12.19
N GLU A 62 -11.80 -1.30 11.53
CA GLU A 62 -13.21 -0.88 11.49
C GLU A 62 -14.10 -1.90 10.76
N GLU A 63 -13.68 -2.41 9.61
CA GLU A 63 -14.46 -3.38 8.82
C GLU A 63 -14.62 -4.74 9.52
N ILE A 64 -13.66 -5.15 10.36
CA ILE A 64 -13.77 -6.38 11.16
C ILE A 64 -14.49 -6.18 12.51
N GLY A 65 -14.86 -4.95 12.85
CA GLY A 65 -15.52 -4.62 14.12
C GLY A 65 -14.61 -4.74 15.34
N GLU A 66 -13.30 -4.57 15.17
CA GLU A 66 -12.34 -4.61 16.28
C GLU A 66 -12.22 -3.22 16.93
N GLU A 67 -12.58 -3.11 18.22
CA GLU A 67 -12.57 -1.82 18.92
C GLU A 67 -11.33 -1.62 19.79
N LYS A 68 -10.71 -2.70 20.28
CA LYS A 68 -9.61 -2.67 21.25
C LYS A 68 -8.57 -3.74 20.91
N PRO A 69 -7.85 -3.60 19.78
CA PRO A 69 -6.79 -4.53 19.43
C PRO A 69 -5.70 -4.49 20.51
N SER A 70 -5.06 -5.64 20.75
CA SER A 70 -3.87 -5.65 21.59
C SER A 70 -2.72 -4.90 20.90
N PRO A 71 -1.76 -4.34 21.68
CA PRO A 71 -0.60 -3.68 21.09
C PRO A 71 0.18 -4.58 20.12
N GLU A 72 0.26 -5.89 20.41
CA GLU A 72 0.92 -6.85 19.52
C GLU A 72 0.13 -7.08 18.23
N PHE A 73 -1.20 -7.22 18.31
CA PHE A 73 -2.01 -7.43 17.13
C PHE A 73 -1.91 -6.25 16.17
N GLU A 74 -2.00 -5.02 16.69
CA GLU A 74 -1.83 -3.81 15.92
C GLU A 74 -0.42 -3.71 15.30
N ALA A 75 0.62 -3.99 16.07
CA ALA A 75 1.99 -3.97 15.56
C ALA A 75 2.20 -4.97 14.40
N TYR A 76 1.74 -6.22 14.56
CA TYR A 76 1.86 -7.24 13.51
C TYR A 76 1.00 -6.92 12.28
N ALA A 77 -0.19 -6.36 12.47
CA ALA A 77 -1.06 -6.00 11.35
C ALA A 77 -0.43 -4.90 10.50
N VAL A 78 0.05 -3.81 11.12
CA VAL A 78 0.73 -2.73 10.41
C VAL A 78 2.01 -3.23 9.76
N GLN A 79 2.80 -4.06 10.45
CA GLN A 79 4.02 -4.66 9.88
C GLN A 79 3.71 -5.47 8.62
N ALA A 80 2.69 -6.33 8.66
CA ALA A 80 2.33 -7.19 7.53
C ALA A 80 1.83 -6.38 6.33
N ILE A 81 1.06 -5.31 6.56
CA ILE A 81 0.62 -4.41 5.49
C ILE A 81 1.82 -3.65 4.91
N PHE A 82 2.64 -3.05 5.76
CA PHE A 82 3.84 -2.32 5.34
C PHE A 82 4.77 -3.18 4.49
N GLN A 83 5.05 -4.41 4.92
CA GLN A 83 5.91 -5.33 4.17
C GLN A 83 5.37 -5.63 2.77
N GLN A 84 4.05 -5.77 2.62
CA GLN A 84 3.42 -5.97 1.30
C GLN A 84 3.53 -4.70 0.44
N LEU A 85 3.29 -3.53 1.01
CA LEU A 85 3.40 -2.25 0.30
C LEU A 85 4.86 -1.98 -0.14
N TYR A 86 5.81 -2.21 0.75
CA TYR A 86 7.23 -2.05 0.47
C TYR A 86 7.70 -3.04 -0.59
N GLN A 87 7.26 -4.29 -0.53
CA GLN A 87 7.55 -5.28 -1.56
C GLN A 87 6.98 -4.86 -2.93
N ALA A 88 5.74 -4.36 -2.97
CA ALA A 88 5.14 -3.85 -4.21
C ALA A 88 5.95 -2.68 -4.79
N TRP A 89 6.43 -1.76 -3.95
CA TRP A 89 7.32 -0.69 -4.37
C TRP A 89 8.66 -1.23 -4.92
N LEU A 90 9.28 -2.19 -4.22
CA LEU A 90 10.49 -2.87 -4.70
C LEU A 90 10.28 -3.50 -6.07
N ASP A 91 9.14 -4.14 -6.31
CA ASP A 91 8.90 -4.86 -7.56
C ASP A 91 8.59 -3.95 -8.75
N THR A 92 8.11 -2.72 -8.48
CA THR A 92 7.51 -1.87 -9.53
C THR A 92 8.23 -0.53 -9.75
N ARG A 93 8.78 0.08 -8.71
CA ARG A 93 9.27 1.47 -8.74
C ARG A 93 10.70 1.63 -8.24
N ALA A 94 11.17 0.75 -7.36
CA ALA A 94 12.53 0.85 -6.83
C ALA A 94 13.59 0.72 -7.95
N PRO A 95 14.78 1.30 -7.74
CA PRO A 95 15.93 1.09 -8.62
C PRO A 95 16.22 -0.40 -8.83
N ASP A 96 16.74 -0.76 -10.01
CA ASP A 96 16.95 -2.16 -10.43
C ASP A 96 17.84 -2.94 -9.46
N GLU A 97 18.81 -2.29 -8.82
CA GLU A 97 19.69 -2.89 -7.81
C GLU A 97 18.98 -3.28 -6.50
N MET A 98 17.78 -2.76 -6.27
CA MET A 98 16.96 -3.05 -5.08
C MET A 98 15.77 -3.98 -5.37
N LYS A 99 15.44 -4.21 -6.64
CA LYS A 99 14.34 -5.12 -6.99
C LYS A 99 14.63 -6.49 -6.42
N ALA A 100 13.66 -7.07 -5.70
CA ALA A 100 13.88 -8.32 -5.00
C ALA A 100 14.34 -9.41 -5.98
N ALA A 101 15.49 -10.04 -5.70
CA ALA A 101 16.06 -11.11 -6.54
C ALA A 101 15.08 -12.30 -6.76
N CYS A 102 14.06 -12.41 -5.89
CA CYS A 102 13.04 -13.46 -5.93
C CYS A 102 11.75 -13.07 -6.70
N ALA A 103 11.60 -11.85 -7.20
CA ALA A 103 10.44 -11.43 -7.96
C ALA A 103 10.42 -12.11 -9.35
N LYS A 104 9.83 -13.32 -9.42
CA LYS A 104 9.57 -14.01 -10.69
C LYS A 104 8.68 -13.11 -11.55
N ARG A 105 9.26 -12.53 -12.60
CA ARG A 105 8.52 -11.83 -13.67
C ARG A 105 7.43 -12.76 -14.21
N MET A 106 6.17 -12.57 -13.83
CA MET A 106 5.07 -13.03 -14.67
C MET A 106 5.06 -12.14 -15.91
N LYS A 107 5.70 -12.61 -17.00
CA LYS A 107 5.55 -11.94 -18.29
C LYS A 107 4.06 -11.95 -18.61
N ALA A 108 3.47 -10.76 -18.80
CA ALA A 108 2.13 -10.65 -19.34
C ALA A 108 2.07 -11.47 -20.63
N LYS A 109 1.19 -12.48 -20.68
CA LYS A 109 0.91 -13.17 -21.93
C LYS A 109 0.39 -12.12 -22.91
N LYS A 110 1.12 -11.96 -24.00
CA LYS A 110 0.72 -11.15 -25.16
C LYS A 110 -0.56 -11.71 -25.77
#